data_AF-A0A5K7XFK8-F1
#
_entry.id   AF-A0A5K7XFK8-F1
#
_cell.length_a   1.000
_cell.length_b   1.000
_cell.length_c   1.000
_cell.angle_alpha   90.00
_cell.angle_beta   90.00
_cell.angle_gamma   90.00
#
_symmetry.space_group_name_H-M   'P 1'
#
loop_
_entity.id
_entity.type
_entity.pdbx_description
1 polymer ?
#
loop_
_entity_poly.entity_id
_entity_poly.type
_entity_poly.pdbx_seq_one_letter_code
_entity_poly.pdbx_strand_id
1 'polypeptide(L)'
;MRTFALMFCAIVLSAIGAKSASAIAPFQVEFYKLYVNDHPDKEFSAYVKKEAKCNVCHQGKKPGPHRNAYGKQLAELLDAKTDKKDKEKIQAALAKVAEMPSDPEDDKSPTFGELIAKSKLPGGDLEKSKEEPKDEEKK
;
A
#
# COMPACT_ATOMS: atom_id res chain seq x y z
N MET A 1 -41.25 -45.01 33.36
CA MET A 1 -39.85 -44.87 32.91
C MET A 1 -39.85 -44.49 31.44
N ARG A 2 -39.32 -43.30 31.10
CA ARG A 2 -38.63 -42.94 29.84
C ARG A 2 -38.47 -41.43 29.77
N THR A 3 -37.41 -40.95 30.39
CA THR A 3 -36.84 -39.61 30.23
C THR A 3 -36.39 -39.43 28.78
N PHE A 4 -36.98 -38.48 28.05
CA PHE A 4 -36.41 -38.00 26.79
C PHE A 4 -35.35 -36.95 27.12
N ALA A 5 -34.09 -37.33 26.95
CA ALA A 5 -32.94 -36.46 27.16
C ALA A 5 -32.77 -35.50 25.97
N LEU A 6 -32.60 -34.23 26.32
CA LEU A 6 -32.15 -33.13 25.47
C LEU A 6 -30.79 -33.43 24.83
N MET A 7 -30.64 -33.15 23.53
CA MET A 7 -29.32 -32.85 22.96
C MET A 7 -29.46 -31.95 21.72
N PHE A 8 -29.57 -30.63 21.95
CA PHE A 8 -29.38 -29.61 20.93
C PHE A 8 -27.87 -29.30 20.83
N CYS A 9 -27.16 -29.94 19.90
CA CYS A 9 -25.81 -29.52 19.52
C CYS A 9 -25.90 -28.36 18.53
N ALA A 10 -25.95 -27.13 19.04
CA ALA A 10 -25.76 -25.94 18.24
C ALA A 10 -24.25 -25.77 17.96
N ILE A 11 -23.81 -26.26 16.80
CA ILE A 11 -22.45 -26.00 16.29
C ILE A 11 -22.41 -24.55 15.80
N VAL A 12 -21.90 -23.64 16.64
CA VAL A 12 -21.59 -22.27 16.25
C VAL A 12 -20.30 -22.30 15.43
N LEU A 13 -20.42 -22.40 14.11
CA LEU A 13 -19.31 -22.13 13.19
C LEU A 13 -18.95 -20.64 13.30
N SER A 14 -17.99 -20.32 14.16
CA SER A 14 -17.37 -18.99 14.18
C SER A 14 -16.56 -18.83 12.90
N ALA A 15 -17.15 -18.19 11.89
CA ALA A 15 -16.43 -17.72 10.72
C ALA A 15 -15.43 -16.64 11.18
N ILE A 16 -14.19 -17.05 11.42
CA ILE A 16 -13.07 -16.11 11.59
C ILE A 16 -12.84 -15.50 10.22
N GLY A 17 -13.53 -14.40 9.93
CA GLY A 17 -13.27 -13.58 8.77
C GLY A 17 -11.81 -13.16 8.80
N ALA A 18 -11.05 -13.57 7.79
CA ALA A 18 -9.70 -13.09 7.59
C ALA A 18 -9.75 -11.55 7.64
N LYS A 19 -9.05 -10.95 8.61
CA LYS A 19 -8.84 -9.50 8.61
C LYS A 19 -7.98 -9.22 7.38
N SER A 20 -8.63 -8.93 6.27
CA SER A 20 -7.97 -8.36 5.10
C SER A 20 -7.15 -7.19 5.62
N ALA A 21 -5.84 -7.21 5.39
CA ALA A 21 -5.01 -6.03 5.62
C ALA A 21 -5.61 -4.94 4.74
N SER A 22 -6.46 -4.11 5.34
CA SER A 22 -7.17 -3.06 4.64
C SER A 22 -6.07 -2.12 4.16
N ALA A 23 -5.77 -2.18 2.86
CA ALA A 23 -5.03 -1.13 2.19
C ALA A 23 -5.61 0.19 2.68
N ILE A 24 -4.75 1.12 3.07
CA ILE A 24 -5.19 2.43 3.58
C ILE A 24 -5.70 3.19 2.36
N ALA A 25 -6.93 2.86 1.95
CA ALA A 25 -7.57 3.34 0.74
C ALA A 25 -7.50 4.86 0.62
N PRO A 26 -7.60 5.66 1.71
CA PRO A 26 -7.40 7.10 1.61
C PRO A 26 -6.04 7.52 1.03
N PHE A 27 -4.94 6.88 1.40
CA PHE A 27 -3.61 7.23 0.87
C PHE A 27 -3.50 6.94 -0.63
N GLN A 28 -4.04 5.80 -1.07
CA GLN A 28 -4.09 5.46 -2.50
C GLN A 28 -4.99 6.42 -3.29
N VAL A 29 -6.13 6.81 -2.73
CA VAL A 29 -7.04 7.77 -3.37
C VAL A 29 -6.34 9.11 -3.61
N GLU A 30 -5.63 9.63 -2.61
CA GLU A 30 -4.89 10.89 -2.78
C GLU A 30 -3.70 10.73 -3.73
N PHE A 31 -2.99 9.59 -3.73
CA PHE A 31 -1.98 9.29 -4.75
C PHE A 31 -2.57 9.31 -6.17
N TYR A 32 -3.73 8.66 -6.36
CA TYR A 32 -4.40 8.66 -7.67
C TYR A 32 -4.82 10.06 -8.10
N LYS A 33 -5.32 10.86 -7.16
CA LYS A 33 -5.72 12.24 -7.41
C LYS A 33 -4.53 13.09 -7.87
N LEU A 34 -3.38 12.97 -7.20
CA LEU A 34 -2.21 13.78 -7.54
C LEU A 34 -1.49 13.32 -8.81
N TYR A 35 -1.43 12.01 -9.07
CA TYR A 35 -0.47 11.48 -10.03
C TYR A 35 -1.03 10.57 -11.12
N VAL A 36 -2.29 10.12 -11.03
CA VAL A 36 -2.79 9.01 -11.89
C VAL A 36 -4.03 9.38 -12.66
N ASN A 37 -4.97 10.13 -12.09
CA ASN A 37 -6.24 10.43 -12.76
C ASN A 37 -6.02 11.30 -14.00
N ASP A 38 -5.19 12.33 -13.86
CA ASP A 38 -4.91 13.31 -14.90
C ASP A 38 -3.55 13.10 -15.58
N HIS A 39 -2.90 11.95 -15.34
CA HIS A 39 -1.62 11.64 -15.98
C HIS A 39 -1.77 11.62 -17.51
N PRO A 40 -0.81 12.18 -18.28
CA PRO A 40 -0.88 12.22 -19.74
C PRO A 40 -0.83 10.82 -20.36
N ASP A 41 -0.03 9.93 -19.78
CA ASP A 41 0.01 8.52 -20.16
C ASP A 41 -1.13 7.74 -19.50
N LYS A 42 -2.12 7.38 -20.32
CA LYS A 42 -3.30 6.60 -19.89
C LYS A 42 -3.00 5.11 -19.70
N GLU A 43 -1.97 4.58 -20.35
CA GLU A 43 -1.53 3.19 -20.14
C GLU A 43 -0.87 3.07 -18.76
N PHE A 44 0.01 4.00 -18.41
CA PHE A 44 0.54 4.09 -17.04
C PHE A 44 -0.58 4.23 -16.01
N SER A 45 -1.55 5.10 -16.28
CA SER A 45 -2.70 5.29 -15.39
C SER A 45 -3.50 4.00 -15.17
N ALA A 46 -3.74 3.24 -16.24
CA ALA A 46 -4.43 1.96 -16.19
C ALA A 46 -3.58 0.90 -15.48
N TYR A 47 -2.28 0.83 -15.77
CA TYR A 47 -1.33 -0.07 -15.14
C TYR A 47 -1.28 0.12 -13.62
N VAL A 48 -1.19 1.38 -13.17
CA VAL A 48 -1.21 1.71 -11.74
C VAL A 48 -2.51 1.25 -11.09
N LYS A 49 -3.67 1.52 -11.71
CA LYS A 49 -4.99 1.18 -11.15
C LYS A 49 -5.33 -0.32 -11.18
N LYS A 50 -4.85 -1.05 -12.18
CA LYS A 50 -5.23 -2.45 -12.42
C LYS A 50 -4.20 -3.45 -11.92
N GLU A 51 -2.92 -3.15 -12.12
CA GLU A 51 -1.82 -4.07 -11.85
C GLU A 51 -1.07 -3.69 -10.58
N ALA A 52 -0.56 -2.46 -10.50
CA ALA A 52 0.30 -2.06 -9.37
C ALA A 52 -0.49 -1.88 -8.06
N LYS A 53 -1.63 -1.22 -8.08
CA LYS A 53 -2.56 -1.04 -6.95
C LYS A 53 -1.84 -0.67 -5.64
N CYS A 54 -1.80 -1.59 -4.67
CA CYS A 54 -1.19 -1.38 -3.36
C CYS A 54 0.35 -1.45 -3.44
N ASN A 55 0.89 -2.16 -4.43
CA ASN A 55 2.33 -2.30 -4.65
C ASN A 55 3.01 -1.03 -5.18
N VAL A 56 2.25 0.05 -5.40
CA VAL A 56 2.82 1.40 -5.54
C VAL A 56 3.61 1.79 -4.28
N CYS A 57 3.12 1.41 -3.09
CA CYS A 57 3.76 1.74 -1.81
C CYS A 57 4.12 0.50 -0.96
N HIS A 58 3.46 -0.64 -1.18
CA HIS A 58 3.65 -1.86 -0.39
C HIS A 58 4.57 -2.86 -1.07
N GLN A 59 5.23 -3.68 -0.25
CA GLN A 59 6.00 -4.83 -0.71
C GLN A 59 5.31 -6.14 -0.31
N GLY A 60 5.27 -7.10 -1.24
CA GLY A 60 4.67 -8.41 -1.04
C GLY A 60 3.14 -8.38 -0.92
N LYS A 61 2.58 -9.49 -0.46
CA LYS A 61 1.15 -9.66 -0.15
C LYS A 61 0.92 -9.97 1.33
N LYS A 62 1.98 -10.29 2.09
CA LYS A 62 1.90 -10.52 3.54
C LYS A 62 1.27 -9.32 4.26
N PRO A 63 0.28 -9.56 5.14
CA PRO A 63 -0.21 -8.55 6.07
C PRO A 63 0.90 -8.02 6.96
N GLY A 64 1.12 -6.70 6.97
CA GLY A 64 2.16 -6.10 7.82
C GLY A 64 2.56 -4.70 7.34
N PRO A 65 3.49 -4.04 8.04
CA PRO A 65 4.03 -2.73 7.66
C PRO A 65 5.05 -2.82 6.50
N HIS A 66 4.89 -3.79 5.60
CA HIS A 66 5.83 -4.06 4.52
C HIS A 66 5.66 -3.03 3.41
N ARG A 67 6.69 -2.20 3.25
CA ARG A 67 6.68 -1.08 2.31
C ARG A 67 7.88 -1.18 1.38
N ASN A 68 7.65 -0.84 0.11
CA ASN A 68 8.75 -0.65 -0.83
C ASN A 68 9.49 0.66 -0.49
N ALA A 69 10.55 0.98 -1.23
CA ALA A 69 11.38 2.18 -0.96
C ALA A 69 10.54 3.47 -0.85
N TYR A 70 9.59 3.67 -1.76
CA TYR A 70 8.68 4.81 -1.75
C TYR A 70 7.76 4.82 -0.52
N GLY A 71 7.15 3.68 -0.20
CA GLY A 71 6.28 3.56 0.97
C GLY A 71 7.02 3.77 2.29
N LYS A 72 8.29 3.35 2.39
CA LYS A 72 9.12 3.59 3.58
C LYS A 72 9.26 5.09 3.86
N GLN A 73 9.54 5.89 2.84
CA GLN A 73 9.61 7.36 2.99
C GLN A 73 8.27 7.98 3.39
N LEU A 74 7.15 7.47 2.86
CA LEU A 74 5.82 7.93 3.30
C LEU A 74 5.56 7.61 4.78
N ALA A 75 6.04 6.49 5.28
CA ALA A 75 5.85 6.08 6.68
C ALA A 75 6.59 6.97 7.69
N GLU A 76 7.66 7.65 7.26
CA GLU A 76 8.36 8.64 8.09
C GLU A 76 7.54 9.93 8.29
N LEU A 77 6.58 10.20 7.40
CA LEU A 77 5.78 11.43 7.41
C LEU A 77 4.32 11.19 7.82
N LEU A 78 3.82 9.98 7.66
CA LEU A 78 2.42 9.61 7.86
C LEU A 78 2.26 8.42 8.81
N ASP A 79 1.41 8.59 9.82
CA ASP A 79 0.89 7.49 10.60
C ASP A 79 -0.43 6.98 10.01
N ALA A 80 -0.44 5.68 9.68
CA ALA A 80 -1.57 5.00 9.07
C ALA A 80 -2.87 5.06 9.89
N LYS A 81 -2.77 5.18 11.21
CA LYS A 81 -3.92 5.13 12.12
C LYS A 81 -4.52 6.52 12.31
N THR A 82 -3.67 7.55 12.48
CA THR A 82 -4.10 8.92 12.77
C THR A 82 -4.35 9.75 11.52
N ASP A 83 -3.54 9.57 10.47
CA ASP A 83 -3.50 10.52 9.37
C ASP A 83 -4.40 10.13 8.18
N LYS A 84 -4.99 8.93 8.21
CA LYS A 84 -5.85 8.40 7.12
C LYS A 84 -7.06 9.26 6.75
N LYS A 85 -7.42 10.26 7.55
CA LYS A 85 -8.52 11.20 7.26
C LYS A 85 -8.02 12.61 6.90
N ASP A 86 -6.74 12.90 7.10
CA ASP A 86 -6.15 14.20 6.87
C ASP A 86 -5.61 14.29 5.43
N LYS A 87 -6.50 14.65 4.51
CA LYS A 87 -6.18 14.70 3.08
C LYS A 87 -5.06 15.68 2.75
N GLU A 88 -5.01 16.80 3.47
CA GLU A 88 -3.99 17.82 3.24
C GLU A 88 -2.63 17.31 3.68
N LYS A 89 -2.54 16.71 4.86
CA LYS A 89 -1.30 16.07 5.33
C LYS A 89 -0.85 14.94 4.40
N ILE A 90 -1.78 14.12 3.92
CA ILE A 90 -1.49 13.04 2.95
C ILE A 90 -0.91 13.62 1.67
N GLN A 91 -1.56 14.62 1.06
CA GLN A 91 -1.09 15.25 -0.17
C GLN A 91 0.27 15.94 0.01
N ALA A 92 0.47 16.62 1.15
CA ALA A 92 1.75 17.25 1.47
C ALA A 92 2.88 16.22 1.62
N ALA A 93 2.63 15.09 2.30
CA ALA A 93 3.60 14.02 2.42
C ALA A 93 3.91 13.36 1.06
N LEU A 94 2.90 13.13 0.23
CA LEU A 94 3.08 12.60 -1.13
C LEU A 94 3.95 13.52 -1.98
N ALA A 95 3.67 14.82 -1.98
CA ALA A 95 4.47 15.81 -2.70
C ALA A 95 5.91 15.86 -2.17
N LYS A 96 6.09 15.87 -0.84
CA LYS A 96 7.42 15.90 -0.22
C LYS A 96 8.25 14.66 -0.56
N VAL A 97 7.65 13.46 -0.53
CA VAL A 97 8.37 12.23 -0.92
C VAL A 97 8.64 12.21 -2.42
N ALA A 98 7.76 12.78 -3.26
CA ALA A 98 8.01 12.86 -4.69
C ALA A 98 9.29 13.65 -5.03
N GLU A 99 9.73 14.57 -4.18
CA GLU A 99 10.98 15.32 -4.34
C GLU A 99 12.24 14.57 -3.85
N MET A 100 12.07 13.45 -3.15
CA MET A 100 13.20 12.67 -2.64
C MET A 100 13.83 11.80 -3.73
N PRO A 101 15.15 11.55 -3.67
CA PRO A 101 15.83 10.57 -4.53
C PRO A 101 15.18 9.19 -4.41
N SER A 102 15.00 8.51 -5.54
CA SER A 102 14.42 7.16 -5.56
C SER A 102 15.37 6.08 -5.04
N ASP A 103 16.67 6.35 -5.07
CA ASP A 103 17.72 5.52 -4.48
C ASP A 103 18.54 6.38 -3.50
N PRO A 104 18.50 6.09 -2.19
CA PRO A 104 19.28 6.85 -1.20
C PRO A 104 20.79 6.60 -1.30
N GLU A 105 21.23 5.57 -2.03
CA GLU A 105 22.65 5.25 -2.23
C GLU A 105 23.21 5.86 -3.53
N ASP A 106 22.36 6.47 -4.37
CA ASP A 106 22.74 7.13 -5.62
C ASP A 106 22.16 8.54 -5.72
N ASP A 107 23.02 9.54 -5.47
CA ASP A 107 22.70 10.97 -5.57
C ASP A 107 22.29 11.42 -6.99
N LYS A 108 22.56 10.61 -8.01
CA LYS A 108 22.14 10.87 -9.40
C LYS A 108 20.86 10.14 -9.77
N SER A 109 20.29 9.36 -8.85
CA SER A 109 19.02 8.71 -9.08
C SER A 109 17.93 9.74 -9.34
N PRO A 110 16.96 9.45 -10.22
CA PRO A 110 15.80 10.31 -10.37
C PRO A 110 15.03 10.36 -9.04
N THR A 111 14.32 11.45 -8.82
CA THR A 111 13.36 11.53 -7.73
C THR A 111 12.18 10.58 -7.96
N PHE A 112 11.45 10.25 -6.90
CA PHE A 112 10.22 9.46 -7.03
C PHE A 112 9.18 10.13 -7.94
N GLY A 113 9.07 11.45 -7.91
CA GLY A 113 8.18 12.24 -8.77
C GLY A 113 8.61 12.19 -10.23
N GLU A 114 9.91 12.25 -10.52
CA GLU A 114 10.42 12.09 -11.88
C GLU A 114 10.17 10.68 -12.44
N LEU A 115 10.23 9.63 -11.61
CA LEU A 115 9.84 8.29 -12.03
C LEU A 115 8.37 8.27 -12.46
N ILE A 116 7.48 8.81 -11.63
CA ILE A 116 6.04 8.88 -11.93
C ILE A 116 5.80 9.66 -13.23
N ALA A 117 6.41 10.84 -13.38
CA ALA A 117 6.29 11.66 -14.59
C ALA A 117 6.82 10.96 -15.85
N LYS A 118 7.77 10.03 -15.69
CA LYS A 118 8.31 9.17 -16.76
C LYS A 118 7.52 7.86 -16.91
N SER A 119 6.29 7.79 -16.40
CA SER A 119 5.42 6.60 -16.46
C SER A 119 6.02 5.36 -15.78
N LYS A 120 6.80 5.54 -14.71
CA LYS A 120 7.39 4.46 -13.91
C LYS A 120 6.82 4.47 -12.50
N LEU A 121 6.76 3.30 -11.87
CA LEU A 121 6.35 3.21 -10.47
C LEU A 121 7.43 3.83 -9.56
N PRO A 122 7.03 4.60 -8.53
CA PRO A 122 8.00 5.19 -7.61
C PRO A 122 8.68 4.13 -6.74
N GLY A 123 8.00 3.02 -6.45
CA GLY A 123 8.58 1.88 -5.73
C GLY A 123 9.56 1.02 -6.54
N GLY A 124 9.84 1.37 -7.79
CA GLY A 124 10.64 0.56 -8.71
C GLY A 124 9.85 -0.54 -9.40
N ASP A 125 10.52 -1.62 -9.79
CA ASP A 125 9.90 -2.72 -10.53
C ASP A 125 8.72 -3.37 -9.77
N LEU A 126 7.63 -3.65 -10.48
CA LEU A 126 6.42 -4.21 -9.87
C LEU A 126 6.62 -5.65 -9.41
N GLU A 127 7.35 -6.46 -10.16
CA GLU A 127 7.58 -7.86 -9.78
C GLU A 127 8.43 -7.91 -8.51
N LYS A 128 9.47 -7.06 -8.42
CA LYS A 128 10.21 -6.86 -7.15
C LYS A 128 9.31 -6.39 -6.01
N SER A 129 8.37 -5.48 -6.28
CA SER A 129 7.41 -5.00 -5.27
C SER A 129 6.41 -6.08 -4.85
N LYS A 130 6.20 -7.14 -5.66
CA LYS A 130 5.34 -8.28 -5.33
C LYS A 130 6.10 -9.40 -4.61
N GLU A 131 7.43 -9.41 -4.67
CA GLU A 131 8.23 -10.34 -3.87
C GLU A 131 7.91 -10.15 -2.38
N GLU A 132 7.68 -11.25 -1.69
CA GLU A 132 7.45 -11.20 -0.26
C GLU A 132 8.72 -10.67 0.44
N PRO A 133 8.56 -9.83 1.48
CA PRO A 133 9.68 -9.43 2.30
C PRO A 133 10.34 -10.69 2.87
N LYS A 134 11.67 -10.76 2.76
CA LYS A 134 12.47 -11.74 3.50
C LYS A 134 12.19 -11.52 4.98
N ASP A 135 12.05 -12.60 5.76
CA ASP A 135 11.43 -12.61 7.10
C ASP A 135 12.18 -11.82 8.22
N GLU A 136 12.87 -10.73 7.89
CA GLU A 136 13.75 -9.98 8.79
C GLU A 136 13.17 -8.67 9.34
N GLU A 137 12.07 -8.13 8.80
CA GLU A 137 11.46 -6.92 9.37
C GLU A 137 10.41 -7.25 10.45
N LYS A 138 10.85 -7.92 11.52
CA LYS A 138 10.23 -7.77 12.85
C LYS A 138 10.98 -6.68 13.59
N LYS A 139 10.49 -5.44 13.53
CA LYS A 139 10.85 -4.42 14.51
C LYS A 139 9.61 -3.69 14.97
#